data_AF-A0A0N9I9J0-F1
#
_entry.id   AF-A0A0N9I9J0-F1
#
_cell.length_a   1.000
_cell.length_b   1.000
_cell.length_c   1.000
_cell.angle_alpha   90.00
_cell.angle_beta   90.00
_cell.angle_gamma   90.00
#
_symmetry.space_group_name_H-M   'P 1'
#
loop_
_entity.id
_entity.type
_entity.pdbx_description
1 polymer ?
#
loop_
_entity_poly.entity_id
_entity_poly.type
_entity_poly.pdbx_seq_one_letter_code
_entity_poly.pdbx_strand_id
1 'polypeptide(L)'
;MPRWIASISPSSDALDGLDRAQRLRVVRTVRRGEAADSLELANPLVAYASASLRWHASMRVLRIVSLVLVVCGAVLVLLGSVGEGDLDWLDVAPVAVVAALVAYFVVDARRQVLVEQSMRATENRWGLGSGPVKP
;
A
#
# COMPACT_ATOMS: atom_id res chain seq x y z
N MET A 1 -15.71 -16.58 15.06
CA MET A 1 -15.32 -15.18 15.32
C MET A 1 -14.39 -14.73 14.21
N PRO A 2 -14.79 -13.78 13.34
CA PRO A 2 -13.94 -13.39 12.23
C PRO A 2 -12.78 -12.51 12.73
N ARG A 3 -11.56 -13.02 12.64
CA ARG A 3 -10.30 -12.30 12.93
C ARG A 3 -10.06 -11.23 11.85
N TRP A 4 -10.74 -10.09 11.94
CA TRP A 4 -10.41 -8.88 11.20
C TRP A 4 -9.43 -8.00 11.98
N ILE A 5 -8.45 -8.59 12.65
CA ILE A 5 -7.33 -7.80 13.15
C ILE A 5 -6.56 -7.37 11.90
N ALA A 6 -6.91 -6.18 11.41
CA ALA A 6 -6.20 -5.49 10.37
C ALA A 6 -4.78 -5.30 10.87
N SER A 7 -3.87 -6.16 10.45
CA SER A 7 -2.52 -6.28 10.94
C SER A 7 -1.58 -5.10 10.65
N ILE A 8 -2.00 -3.84 10.41
CA ILE A 8 -1.17 -2.64 10.07
C ILE A 8 -0.13 -2.82 8.94
N SER A 9 0.11 -4.04 8.47
CA SER A 9 1.23 -4.52 7.68
C SER A 9 0.75 -5.76 6.92
N PRO A 10 1.25 -5.95 5.68
CA PRO A 10 0.91 -7.12 4.89
C PRO A 10 1.30 -8.40 5.65
N SER A 11 0.50 -9.46 5.53
CA SER A 11 0.71 -10.72 6.25
C SER A 11 2.13 -11.24 6.02
N SER A 12 2.96 -11.24 7.06
CA SER A 12 4.33 -11.76 7.03
C SER A 12 4.39 -13.28 6.91
N ASP A 13 3.25 -13.95 7.04
CA ASP A 13 3.10 -15.42 6.94
C ASP A 13 3.65 -15.94 5.60
N ALA A 14 3.58 -15.14 4.53
CA ALA A 14 4.16 -15.46 3.23
C ALA A 14 5.71 -15.50 3.23
N LEU A 15 6.33 -15.00 4.30
CA LEU A 15 7.78 -14.96 4.50
C LEU A 15 8.23 -15.89 5.64
N ASP A 16 7.32 -16.66 6.22
CA ASP A 16 7.69 -17.62 7.27
C ASP A 16 8.48 -18.80 6.71
N GLY A 17 9.49 -19.24 7.48
CA GLY A 17 10.48 -20.21 7.03
C GLY A 17 11.68 -19.61 6.28
N LEU A 18 11.63 -18.34 5.85
CA LEU A 18 12.79 -17.65 5.26
C LEU A 18 13.70 -17.08 6.35
N ASP A 19 15.00 -17.14 6.11
CA ASP A 19 16.00 -16.46 6.94
C ASP A 19 15.87 -14.93 6.84
N ARG A 20 16.31 -14.19 7.87
CA ARG A 20 16.19 -12.73 7.94
C ARG A 20 16.83 -12.04 6.73
N ALA A 21 17.94 -12.57 6.23
CA ALA A 21 18.61 -12.05 5.03
C ALA A 21 17.78 -12.27 3.75
N GLN A 22 17.09 -13.41 3.64
CA GLN A 22 16.20 -13.71 2.51
C GLN A 22 14.93 -12.86 2.56
N ARG A 23 14.31 -12.70 3.74
CA ARG A 23 13.15 -11.81 3.92
C ARG A 23 13.46 -10.38 3.49
N LEU A 24 14.59 -9.83 3.95
CA LEU A 24 15.04 -8.49 3.56
C LEU A 24 15.27 -8.38 2.05
N ARG A 25 15.78 -9.44 1.41
CA ARG A 25 15.99 -9.48 -0.04
C ARG A 25 14.65 -9.42 -0.77
N VAL A 26 13.72 -10.31 -0.44
CA VAL A 26 12.36 -10.34 -1.04
C VAL A 26 11.67 -8.99 -0.90
N VAL A 27 11.68 -8.39 0.29
CA VAL A 27 11.07 -7.07 0.52
C VAL A 27 11.74 -5.97 -0.32
N ARG A 28 13.07 -5.99 -0.47
CA ARG A 28 13.78 -5.04 -1.33
C ARG A 28 13.45 -5.24 -2.80
N THR A 29 13.41 -6.47 -3.29
CA THR A 29 13.10 -6.80 -4.69
C THR A 29 11.68 -6.35 -5.05
N VAL A 30 10.71 -6.61 -4.17
CA VAL A 30 9.32 -6.14 -4.32
C VAL A 30 9.24 -4.61 -4.31
N ARG A 31 9.97 -3.93 -3.41
CA ARG A 31 10.02 -2.46 -3.39
C ARG A 31 10.66 -1.84 -4.63
N ARG A 32 11.53 -2.58 -5.33
CA ARG A 32 12.17 -2.13 -6.57
C ARG A 32 11.34 -2.44 -7.81
N GLY A 33 10.30 -3.27 -7.71
CA GLY A 33 9.53 -3.72 -8.87
C GLY A 33 10.27 -4.75 -9.73
N GLU A 34 11.27 -5.44 -9.16
CA GLU A 34 12.14 -6.38 -9.88
C GLU A 34 11.61 -7.83 -9.75
N ALA A 35 12.02 -8.69 -10.69
CA ALA A 35 11.72 -10.12 -10.62
C ALA A 35 12.57 -10.82 -9.54
N ALA A 36 12.07 -11.92 -8.96
CA ALA A 36 12.85 -12.74 -8.03
C ALA A 36 14.17 -13.24 -8.64
N ASP A 37 15.23 -13.24 -7.83
CA ASP A 37 16.58 -13.68 -8.21
C ASP A 37 16.69 -15.19 -8.40
N SER A 38 15.90 -15.97 -7.65
CA SER A 38 15.90 -17.44 -7.69
C SER A 38 14.48 -18.00 -7.67
N LEU A 39 14.32 -19.21 -8.22
CA LEU A 39 13.04 -19.92 -8.24
C LEU A 39 12.51 -20.21 -6.83
N GLU A 40 13.40 -20.53 -5.89
CA GLU A 40 13.05 -20.75 -4.48
C GLU A 40 12.45 -19.51 -3.81
N LEU A 41 12.89 -18.31 -4.20
CA LEU A 41 12.38 -17.04 -3.69
C LEU A 41 11.20 -16.49 -4.51
N ALA A 42 10.92 -17.07 -5.67
CA ALA A 42 9.86 -16.59 -6.56
C ALA A 42 8.46 -16.80 -5.96
N ASN A 43 8.20 -17.99 -5.40
CA ASN A 43 6.93 -18.30 -4.75
C ASN A 43 6.64 -17.41 -3.51
N PRO A 44 7.57 -17.25 -2.53
CA PRO A 44 7.33 -16.35 -1.40
C PRO A 44 7.25 -14.87 -1.83
N LEU A 45 7.93 -14.46 -2.91
CA LEU A 45 7.80 -13.11 -3.46
C LEU A 45 6.39 -12.87 -4.00
N VAL A 46 5.86 -13.76 -4.84
CA VAL A 46 4.50 -13.66 -5.41
C VAL A 46 3.44 -13.74 -4.30
N ALA A 47 3.62 -14.63 -3.32
CA ALA A 47 2.73 -14.73 -2.16
C ALA A 47 2.72 -13.44 -1.33
N TYR A 48 3.88 -12.84 -1.07
CA TYR A 48 3.99 -11.58 -0.35
C TYR A 48 3.41 -10.39 -1.16
N ALA A 49 3.69 -10.34 -2.46
CA ALA A 49 3.17 -9.31 -3.36
C ALA A 49 1.64 -9.35 -3.46
N SER A 50 1.07 -10.53 -3.66
CA SER A 50 -0.39 -10.73 -3.69
C SER A 50 -1.05 -10.42 -2.34
N ALA A 51 -0.43 -10.79 -1.22
CA ALA A 51 -0.90 -10.41 0.11
C ALA A 51 -0.87 -8.89 0.31
N SER A 52 0.19 -8.21 -0.15
CA SER A 52 0.29 -6.75 -0.10
C SER A 52 -0.78 -6.07 -0.96
N LEU A 53 -1.09 -6.60 -2.15
CA LEU A 53 -2.16 -6.08 -2.99
C LEU A 53 -3.55 -6.29 -2.36
N ARG A 54 -3.82 -7.46 -1.78
CA ARG A 54 -5.08 -7.71 -1.05
C ARG A 54 -5.26 -6.78 0.14
N TRP A 55 -4.18 -6.55 0.89
CA TRP A 55 -4.17 -5.59 1.99
C TRP A 55 -4.52 -4.17 1.52
N HIS A 56 -3.88 -3.71 0.44
CA HIS A 56 -4.19 -2.41 -0.17
C HIS A 56 -5.63 -2.32 -0.67
N ALA A 57 -6.17 -3.39 -1.26
CA ALA A 57 -7.55 -3.44 -1.71
C ALA A 57 -8.53 -3.36 -0.53
N SER A 58 -8.27 -4.08 0.55
CA SER A 58 -9.10 -4.04 1.78
C SER A 58 -9.09 -2.66 2.45
N MET A 59 -7.93 -1.99 2.45
CA MET A 59 -7.77 -0.64 2.99
C MET A 59 -8.37 0.46 2.11
N ARG A 60 -8.72 0.16 0.85
CA ARG A 60 -9.13 1.18 -0.13
C ARG A 60 -10.38 1.95 0.33
N VAL A 61 -11.38 1.24 0.85
CA VAL A 61 -12.64 1.85 1.32
C VAL A 61 -12.38 2.74 2.53
N LEU A 62 -11.66 2.22 3.54
CA LEU A 62 -11.33 2.97 4.75
C LEU A 62 -10.54 4.26 4.42
N ARG A 63 -9.61 4.16 3.49
CA ARG A 63 -8.80 5.29 3.02
C ARG A 63 -9.64 6.34 2.30
N ILE A 64 -10.54 5.94 1.40
CA ILE A 64 -11.46 6.87 0.72
C ILE A 64 -12.33 7.60 1.75
N VAL A 65 -12.92 6.86 2.70
CA VAL A 65 -13.73 7.46 3.77
C VAL A 65 -12.91 8.46 4.59
N SER A 66 -11.68 8.12 4.97
CA SER A 66 -10.80 9.04 5.71
C SER A 66 -10.48 10.30 4.92
N LEU A 67 -10.21 10.18 3.61
CA LEU A 67 -9.91 11.32 2.75
C LEU A 67 -11.13 12.23 2.61
N VAL A 68 -12.32 11.66 2.43
CA VAL A 68 -13.57 12.43 2.39
C VAL A 68 -13.79 13.18 3.70
N LEU A 69 -13.60 12.55 4.85
CA LEU A 69 -13.75 13.21 6.15
C LEU A 69 -12.75 14.36 6.34
N VAL A 70 -11.49 14.16 5.94
CA VAL A 70 -10.47 15.21 6.06
C VAL A 70 -10.75 16.38 5.12
N VAL A 71 -11.13 16.11 3.87
CA VAL A 71 -11.51 17.17 2.91
C VAL A 71 -12.73 17.93 3.42
N CYS A 72 -13.74 17.23 3.94
CA CYS A 72 -14.94 17.85 4.50
C CYS A 72 -14.58 18.75 5.70
N GLY A 73 -13.73 18.27 6.62
CA GLY A 73 -13.23 19.05 7.75
C GLY A 73 -12.43 20.28 7.30
N ALA A 74 -11.56 20.14 6.30
CA ALA A 74 -10.79 21.27 5.76
C ALA A 74 -11.70 22.34 5.12
N VAL A 75 -12.73 21.92 4.38
CA VAL A 75 -13.72 22.84 3.79
C VAL A 75 -14.50 23.58 4.88
N LEU A 76 -14.91 22.90 5.96
CA LEU A 76 -15.60 23.53 7.08
C LEU A 76 -14.74 24.58 7.80
N VAL A 77 -13.45 24.30 8.00
CA VAL A 77 -12.51 25.27 8.60
C VAL A 77 -12.35 26.49 7.69
N LEU A 78 -12.13 26.29 6.39
CA LEU A 78 -11.99 27.38 5.42
C LEU A 78 -13.27 28.22 5.29
N LEU A 79 -14.45 27.60 5.35
CA LEU A 79 -15.73 28.33 5.34
C LEU A 79 -15.91 29.17 6.62
N GLY A 80 -15.36 28.72 7.75
CA GLY A 80 -15.37 29.47 9.01
C GLY A 80 -14.49 30.71 8.98
N SER A 81 -13.28 30.62 8.40
CA SER A 81 -12.31 31.72 8.43
C SER A 81 -12.49 32.80 7.38
N VAL A 82 -13.25 32.56 6.31
CA VAL A 82 -13.58 33.57 5.29
C VAL A 82 -14.36 34.77 5.87
N GLY A 83 -14.94 34.65 7.06
CA GLY A 83 -15.68 35.73 7.73
C GLY A 83 -14.84 36.74 8.50
N GLU A 84 -13.62 36.41 8.94
CA GLU A 84 -12.90 37.16 9.98
C GLU A 84 -11.70 37.98 9.48
N GLY A 85 -11.32 37.85 8.20
CA GLY A 85 -10.40 38.78 7.53
C GLY A 85 -8.92 38.69 7.93
N ASP A 86 -8.58 37.94 8.98
CA ASP A 86 -7.21 37.64 9.38
C ASP A 86 -6.91 36.16 9.07
N LEU A 87 -5.96 35.91 8.17
CA LEU A 87 -5.50 34.56 7.84
C LEU A 87 -4.48 34.12 8.88
N ASP A 88 -4.92 33.33 9.84
CA ASP A 88 -4.08 32.84 10.92
C ASP A 88 -3.38 31.53 10.51
N TRP A 89 -2.28 31.15 11.19
CA TRP A 89 -1.56 29.90 10.88
C TRP A 89 -2.44 28.65 11.00
N LEU A 90 -3.53 28.73 11.78
CA LEU A 90 -4.55 27.70 11.89
C LEU A 90 -5.31 27.46 10.58
N ASP A 91 -5.44 28.44 9.69
CA ASP A 91 -6.09 28.28 8.39
C ASP A 91 -5.23 27.54 7.37
N VAL A 92 -3.92 27.54 7.58
CA VAL A 92 -2.95 26.83 6.72
C VAL A 92 -2.83 25.35 7.10
N ALA A 93 -3.08 25.01 8.37
CA ALA A 93 -2.94 23.64 8.87
C ALA A 93 -3.83 22.60 8.13
N PRO A 94 -5.11 22.86 7.81
CA PRO A 94 -5.92 21.93 7.02
C PRO A 94 -5.36 21.72 5.62
N VAL A 95 -4.85 22.77 4.98
CA VAL A 95 -4.24 22.69 3.64
C VAL A 95 -2.98 21.82 3.66
N ALA A 96 -2.13 22.00 4.68
CA ALA A 96 -0.94 21.18 4.87
C ALA A 96 -1.29 19.69 5.11
N VAL A 97 -2.32 19.40 5.91
CA VAL A 97 -2.80 18.04 6.17
C VAL A 97 -3.34 17.39 4.89
N VAL A 98 -4.14 18.12 4.10
CA VAL A 98 -4.64 17.63 2.81
C VAL A 98 -3.49 17.37 1.84
N ALA A 99 -2.52 18.28 1.75
CA ALA A 99 -1.34 18.11 0.89
C ALA A 99 -0.50 16.89 1.30
N ALA A 100 -0.27 16.69 2.60
CA ALA A 100 0.44 15.53 3.13
C ALA A 100 -0.30 14.22 2.83
N LEU A 101 -1.63 14.20 2.95
CA LEU A 101 -2.45 13.04 2.61
C LEU A 101 -2.37 12.74 1.12
N VAL A 102 -2.51 13.74 0.25
CA VAL A 102 -2.38 13.55 -1.21
C VAL A 102 -1.01 12.97 -1.55
N ALA A 103 0.06 13.53 -0.98
CA ALA A 103 1.42 13.01 -1.18
C ALA A 103 1.54 11.55 -0.72
N TYR A 104 0.98 11.20 0.45
CA TYR A 104 0.93 9.84 0.95
C TYR A 104 0.19 8.88 -0.01
N PHE A 105 -0.97 9.28 -0.52
CA PHE A 105 -1.73 8.51 -1.50
C PHE A 105 -0.98 8.28 -2.81
N VAL A 106 -0.29 9.30 -3.31
CA VAL A 106 0.54 9.19 -4.54
C VAL A 106 1.69 8.20 -4.31
N VAL A 107 2.37 8.28 -3.17
CA VAL A 107 3.47 7.36 -2.83
C VAL A 107 2.95 5.93 -2.68
N ASP A 108 1.78 5.74 -2.05
CA ASP A 108 1.16 4.43 -1.90
C ASP A 108 0.74 3.82 -3.26
N ALA A 109 0.15 4.62 -4.16
CA ALA A 109 -0.20 4.19 -5.50
C ALA A 109 1.05 3.76 -6.30
N ARG A 110 2.15 4.52 -6.22
CA ARG A 110 3.43 4.12 -6.82
C ARG A 110 3.95 2.80 -6.25
N ARG A 111 3.82 2.57 -4.94
CA ARG A 111 4.19 1.30 -4.31
C ARG A 111 3.36 0.15 -4.85
N GLN A 112 2.04 0.32 -5.00
CA GLN A 112 1.16 -0.71 -5.56
C GLN A 112 1.60 -1.12 -6.97
N VAL A 113 1.91 -0.15 -7.83
CA VAL A 113 2.41 -0.41 -9.19
C VAL A 113 3.70 -1.20 -9.16
N LEU A 114 4.65 -0.85 -8.28
CA LEU A 114 5.91 -1.59 -8.14
C LEU A 114 5.68 -3.02 -7.63
N VAL A 115 4.77 -3.22 -6.67
CA VAL A 115 4.42 -4.58 -6.20
C VAL A 115 3.85 -5.41 -7.34
N GLU A 116 2.89 -4.86 -8.09
CA GLU A 116 2.27 -5.54 -9.23
C GLU A 116 3.29 -5.84 -10.34
N GLN A 117 4.19 -4.89 -10.62
CA GLN A 117 5.29 -5.07 -11.57
C GLN A 117 6.24 -6.19 -11.13
N SER A 118 6.64 -6.25 -9.85
CA SER A 118 7.50 -7.31 -9.34
C SER A 118 6.85 -8.70 -9.45
N MET A 119 5.54 -8.78 -9.20
CA MET A 119 4.76 -10.01 -9.30
C MET A 119 4.73 -10.50 -10.75
N ARG A 120 4.30 -9.63 -11.69
CA ARG A 120 4.24 -9.96 -13.12
C ARG A 120 5.61 -10.29 -13.69
N ALA A 121 6.65 -9.54 -13.30
CA ALA A 121 8.02 -9.80 -13.75
C ALA A 121 8.54 -11.15 -13.24
N THR A 122 8.21 -11.53 -12.00
CA THR A 122 8.57 -12.82 -11.42
C THR A 122 7.81 -13.96 -12.08
N GLU A 123 6.51 -13.81 -12.32
CA GLU A 123 5.66 -14.78 -13.01
C GLU A 123 6.14 -15.02 -14.45
N ASN A 124 6.46 -13.95 -15.18
CA ASN A 124 7.00 -14.04 -16.54
C ASN A 124 8.37 -14.69 -16.59
N ARG A 125 9.26 -14.38 -15.64
CA ARG A 125 10.63 -14.91 -15.60
C ARG A 125 10.68 -16.41 -15.27
N TRP A 126 9.79 -16.87 -14.38
CA TRP A 126 9.84 -18.23 -13.84
C TRP A 126 8.67 -19.12 -14.27
N GLY A 127 7.78 -18.64 -15.14
CA GLY A 127 6.66 -19.41 -15.67
C GLY A 127 5.60 -19.76 -14.62
N LEU A 128 5.55 -19.01 -13.52
CA LEU A 128 4.60 -19.26 -12.42
C LEU A 128 3.14 -18.88 -12.79
N GLY A 129 2.95 -18.24 -13.95
CA GLY A 129 1.64 -17.83 -14.49
C GLY A 129 0.81 -18.94 -15.14
N SER A 130 1.25 -20.20 -15.12
CA SER A 130 0.49 -21.33 -15.66
C SER A 130 0.56 -22.58 -14.77
N GLY A 131 -0.28 -22.60 -13.74
CA GLY A 131 -0.67 -23.81 -13.01
C GLY A 131 -2.16 -23.73 -12.68
N PRO A 132 -2.98 -24.74 -13.01
CA PRO A 132 -4.43 -24.65 -12.95
C PRO A 132 -4.92 -24.57 -11.50
N VAL A 133 -5.84 -23.65 -11.22
CA VAL A 133 -6.82 -23.88 -10.17
C VAL A 133 -7.70 -25.04 -10.64
N LYS A 134 -7.33 -26.26 -10.26
CA LYS A 134 -8.21 -27.41 -10.41
C LYS A 134 -8.74 -27.76 -9.01
N PRO A 135 -10.07 -27.78 -8.81
CA PRO A 135 -10.66 -28.32 -7.58
C PRO A 135 -10.37 -29.82 -7.42
#